data_AF-A0AAJ6QSX1-F1
#
_entry.id   AF-A0AAJ6QSX1-F1
#
_cell.length_a   1.000
_cell.length_b   1.000
_cell.length_c   1.000
_cell.angle_alpha   90.00
_cell.angle_beta   90.00
_cell.angle_gamma   90.00
#
_symmetry.space_group_name_H-M   'P 1'
#
loop_
_entity.id
_entity.type
_entity.pdbx_description
1 polymer ?
#
loop_
_entity_poly.entity_id
_entity_poly.type
_entity_poly.pdbx_seq_one_letter_code
_entity_poly.pdbx_strand_id
1 'polypeptide(L)'
;MGKFRKKKVEKSAKDLIAKAESCLEEGNFNGALKHFTASLRKEPSAEVMFSLAGCLLELDRPQEAKRHLKRSCELAPDSQPDKWLSLAELEEGKESLRCLRKAIEILERELQQPVAMEEEDKENPEKSTLRKLSNVHVCVSELYTTDLCDEPEAEEMVVSSIRTAIERDSQNPEAFQAKAAYHVIKEEFDMAKQEMKRSLDLWLPQFERLVEGAEELADQIPPFNSRLTGTKLLLELEMYDEAINVLDCLVLEDEECVDVWYLLGWTNFLKGADYLGNAKFYLEKAKKVADKYECDDEKMVAHIDELLGELQEVKADEDDGDEDGDETEEDSDIEDN
;
A
#
# COMPACT_ATOMS: atom_id res chain seq x y z
N MET A 1 59.46 -24.37 13.46
CA MET A 1 58.43 -23.63 12.71
C MET A 1 57.08 -23.84 13.38
N GLY A 2 56.67 -22.94 14.28
CA GLY A 2 55.35 -22.98 14.90
C GLY A 2 54.38 -22.13 14.10
N LYS A 3 53.37 -22.74 13.46
CA LYS A 3 52.27 -22.01 12.82
C LYS A 3 51.45 -21.33 13.92
N PHE A 4 51.60 -20.03 14.11
CA PHE A 4 50.69 -19.21 14.91
C PHE A 4 49.32 -19.23 14.22
N ARG A 5 48.41 -20.06 14.73
CA ARG A 5 46.98 -20.00 14.39
C ARG A 5 46.45 -18.70 15.02
N LYS A 6 46.21 -17.66 14.20
CA LYS A 6 45.48 -16.46 14.66
C LYS A 6 44.16 -16.94 15.28
N LYS A 7 44.00 -16.78 16.60
CA LYS A 7 42.71 -16.96 17.28
C LYS A 7 41.75 -15.96 16.63
N LYS A 8 40.77 -16.46 15.88
CA LYS A 8 39.68 -15.64 15.34
C LYS A 8 38.92 -15.11 16.56
N VAL A 9 39.03 -13.82 16.85
CA VAL A 9 38.26 -13.19 17.93
C VAL A 9 36.79 -13.42 17.57
N GLU A 10 36.10 -14.19 18.40
CA GLU A 10 34.71 -14.50 18.18
C GLU A 10 33.91 -13.22 18.45
N LYS A 11 33.17 -12.74 17.44
CA LYS A 11 32.38 -11.51 17.56
C LYS A 11 31.32 -11.68 18.66
N SER A 12 31.08 -10.64 19.46
CA SER A 12 29.98 -10.64 20.43
C SER A 12 28.61 -10.53 19.73
N ALA A 13 27.52 -10.77 20.45
CA ALA A 13 26.17 -10.54 19.91
C ALA A 13 25.98 -9.08 19.49
N LYS A 14 26.44 -8.13 20.33
CA LYS A 14 26.40 -6.69 20.03
C LYS A 14 27.17 -6.32 18.76
N ASP A 15 28.37 -6.88 18.56
CA ASP A 15 29.16 -6.62 17.35
C ASP A 15 28.52 -7.17 16.06
N LEU A 16 27.62 -8.14 16.19
CA LEU A 16 26.87 -8.73 15.10
C LEU A 16 25.62 -7.90 14.80
N ILE A 17 24.91 -7.40 15.82
CA ILE A 17 23.78 -6.49 15.68
C ILE A 17 24.22 -5.21 14.96
N ALA A 18 25.29 -4.56 15.41
CA ALA A 18 25.81 -3.34 14.77
C ALA A 18 26.22 -3.55 13.30
N LYS A 19 26.63 -4.77 12.91
CA LYS A 19 26.89 -5.08 11.49
C LYS A 19 25.62 -5.32 10.71
N ALA A 20 24.59 -5.89 11.34
CA ALA A 20 23.31 -6.07 10.70
C ALA A 20 22.65 -4.71 10.43
N GLU A 21 22.70 -3.80 11.39
CA GLU A 21 22.23 -2.41 11.25
C GLU A 21 22.97 -1.68 10.11
N SER A 22 24.31 -1.77 10.08
CA SER A 22 25.08 -1.22 8.95
C SER A 22 24.72 -1.86 7.60
N CYS A 23 24.38 -3.15 7.56
CA CYS A 23 23.86 -3.77 6.33
C CYS A 23 22.46 -3.26 5.96
N LEU A 24 21.60 -2.93 6.93
CA LEU A 24 20.29 -2.33 6.66
C LEU A 24 20.44 -0.92 6.07
N GLU A 25 21.34 -0.10 6.62
CA GLU A 25 21.67 1.23 6.08
C GLU A 25 22.15 1.17 4.61
N GLU A 26 22.78 0.07 4.22
CA GLU A 26 23.24 -0.20 2.84
C GLU A 26 22.17 -0.86 1.94
N GLY A 27 20.95 -1.11 2.44
CA GLY A 27 19.92 -1.89 1.72
C GLY A 27 20.26 -3.37 1.53
N ASN A 28 21.27 -3.87 2.23
CA ASN A 28 21.75 -5.25 2.14
C ASN A 28 21.02 -6.17 3.13
N PHE A 29 19.74 -6.46 2.84
CA PHE A 29 18.90 -7.29 3.70
C PHE A 29 19.44 -8.71 3.91
N ASN A 30 20.07 -9.31 2.88
CA ASN A 30 20.72 -10.62 3.00
C ASN A 30 21.91 -10.60 3.99
N GLY A 31 22.70 -9.53 3.95
CA GLY A 31 23.80 -9.28 4.90
C GLY A 31 23.28 -9.10 6.32
N ALA A 32 22.24 -8.29 6.50
CA ALA A 32 21.59 -8.03 7.77
C ALA A 32 21.04 -9.32 8.39
N LEU A 33 20.26 -10.10 7.62
CA LEU A 33 19.68 -11.37 8.02
C LEU A 33 20.75 -12.36 8.53
N LYS A 34 21.89 -12.45 7.85
CA LYS A 34 23.01 -13.31 8.27
C LYS A 34 23.58 -12.88 9.62
N HIS A 35 23.73 -11.57 9.84
CA HIS A 35 24.30 -11.02 11.06
C HIS A 35 23.34 -11.12 12.25
N PHE A 36 22.07 -10.80 12.07
CA PHE A 36 21.03 -11.01 13.07
C PHE A 36 20.88 -12.49 13.45
N THR A 37 20.85 -13.41 12.47
CA THR A 37 20.79 -14.86 12.74
C THR A 37 21.98 -15.31 13.59
N ALA A 38 23.18 -14.81 13.30
CA ALA A 38 24.38 -15.13 14.06
C ALA A 38 24.34 -14.56 15.49
N SER A 39 23.73 -13.38 15.67
CA SER A 39 23.51 -12.78 16.99
C SER A 39 22.54 -13.61 17.83
N LEU A 40 21.40 -14.03 17.25
CA LEU A 40 20.39 -14.84 17.93
C LEU A 40 20.88 -16.22 18.39
N ARG A 41 21.89 -16.78 17.71
CA ARG A 41 22.56 -18.02 18.15
C ARG A 41 23.40 -17.83 19.42
N LYS A 42 23.80 -16.60 19.73
CA LYS A 42 24.55 -16.26 20.95
C LYS A 42 23.62 -15.88 22.08
N GLU A 43 22.64 -15.03 21.80
CA GLU A 43 21.70 -14.52 22.78
C GLU A 43 20.32 -14.30 22.14
N PRO A 44 19.25 -14.92 22.65
CA PRO A 44 17.89 -14.62 22.21
C PRO A 44 17.53 -13.17 22.53
N SER A 45 16.99 -12.44 21.55
CA SER A 45 16.47 -11.08 21.72
C SER A 45 15.21 -10.90 20.89
N ALA A 46 14.15 -10.38 21.52
CA ALA A 46 12.89 -10.12 20.84
C ALA A 46 13.04 -9.02 19.77
N GLU A 47 13.80 -7.96 20.09
CA GLU A 47 14.12 -6.86 19.18
C GLU A 47 14.86 -7.37 17.93
N VAL A 48 15.91 -8.19 18.12
CA VAL A 48 16.66 -8.75 16.99
C VAL A 48 15.80 -9.70 16.14
N MET A 49 14.87 -10.45 16.75
CA MET A 49 13.91 -11.27 16.00
C MET A 49 12.95 -10.41 15.18
N PHE A 50 12.52 -9.25 15.69
CA PHE A 50 11.68 -8.31 14.96
C PHE A 50 12.42 -7.70 13.78
N SER A 51 13.64 -7.17 13.97
CA SER A 51 14.46 -6.63 12.88
C SER A 51 14.79 -7.67 11.81
N LEU A 52 15.05 -8.92 12.21
CA LEU A 52 15.27 -10.02 11.28
C LEU A 52 14.00 -10.39 10.50
N ALA A 53 12.82 -10.29 11.12
CA ALA A 53 11.55 -10.48 10.42
C ALA A 53 11.32 -9.38 9.37
N GLY A 54 11.64 -8.12 9.68
CA GLY A 54 11.63 -7.04 8.68
C GLY A 54 12.51 -7.35 7.48
N CYS A 55 13.76 -7.80 7.70
CA CYS A 55 14.64 -8.24 6.61
C CYS A 55 14.04 -9.37 5.75
N LEU A 56 13.26 -10.27 6.37
CA LEU A 56 12.64 -11.38 5.67
C LEU A 56 11.47 -10.90 4.80
N LEU A 57 10.71 -9.90 5.22
CA LEU A 57 9.65 -9.30 4.42
C LEU A 57 10.20 -8.60 3.18
N GLU A 58 11.26 -7.81 3.33
CA GLU A 58 11.98 -7.16 2.20
C GLU A 58 12.60 -8.17 1.21
N LEU A 59 12.80 -9.41 1.65
CA LEU A 59 13.31 -10.50 0.82
C LEU A 59 12.21 -11.42 0.30
N ASP A 60 10.94 -11.00 0.40
CA ASP A 60 9.74 -11.75 0.02
C ASP A 60 9.68 -13.15 0.67
N ARG A 61 9.94 -13.19 1.98
CA ARG A 61 9.92 -14.43 2.81
C ARG A 61 8.94 -14.30 3.99
N PRO A 62 7.64 -14.05 3.75
CA PRO A 62 6.66 -13.75 4.80
C PRO A 62 6.46 -14.90 5.79
N GLN A 63 6.52 -16.16 5.33
CA GLN A 63 6.33 -17.32 6.21
C GLN A 63 7.46 -17.50 7.23
N GLU A 64 8.68 -17.11 6.88
CA GLU A 64 9.81 -17.10 7.82
C GLU A 64 9.73 -15.90 8.76
N ALA A 65 9.36 -14.71 8.24
CA ALA A 65 9.14 -13.51 9.04
C ALA A 65 8.11 -13.78 10.14
N LYS A 66 6.97 -14.39 9.78
CA LYS A 66 5.90 -14.78 10.70
C LYS A 66 6.40 -15.64 11.87
N ARG A 67 7.27 -16.63 11.62
CA ARG A 67 7.84 -17.48 12.68
C ARG A 67 8.69 -16.67 13.66
N HIS A 68 9.50 -15.73 13.16
CA HIS A 68 10.34 -14.87 13.99
C HIS A 68 9.51 -13.84 14.77
N LEU A 69 8.48 -13.26 14.15
CA LEU A 69 7.53 -12.36 14.81
C LEU A 69 6.79 -13.05 15.96
N LYS A 70 6.22 -14.25 15.73
CA LYS A 70 5.60 -15.04 16.81
C LYS A 70 6.54 -15.24 17.98
N ARG A 71 7.79 -15.62 17.71
CA ARG A 71 8.78 -15.83 18.77
C ARG A 71 9.18 -14.54 19.48
N SER A 72 9.25 -13.42 18.76
CA SER A 72 9.50 -12.09 19.34
C SER A 72 8.36 -11.66 20.27
N CYS A 73 7.11 -11.87 19.84
CA CYS A 73 5.91 -11.60 20.63
C CYS A 73 5.83 -12.48 21.88
N GLU A 74 6.17 -13.77 21.79
CA GLU A 74 6.24 -14.67 22.95
C GLU A 74 7.32 -14.28 23.95
N LEU A 75 8.49 -13.85 23.47
CA LEU A 75 9.65 -13.56 24.31
C LEU A 75 9.49 -12.26 25.10
N ALA A 76 8.82 -11.26 24.53
CA ALA A 76 8.59 -9.96 25.17
C ALA A 76 7.20 -9.40 24.82
N PRO A 77 6.10 -9.96 25.33
CA PRO A 77 4.74 -9.65 24.84
C PRO A 77 4.30 -8.20 25.02
N ASP A 78 4.90 -7.47 25.95
CA ASP A 78 4.54 -6.10 26.32
C ASP A 78 5.48 -5.02 25.77
N SER A 79 6.42 -5.39 24.89
CA SER A 79 7.36 -4.44 24.25
C SER A 79 6.99 -4.22 22.79
N GLN A 80 7.25 -3.03 22.25
CA GLN A 80 7.19 -2.71 20.81
C GLN A 80 5.84 -3.08 20.19
N PRO A 81 4.87 -2.16 20.07
CA PRO A 81 3.58 -2.47 19.44
C PRO A 81 3.75 -2.91 17.98
N ASP A 82 4.75 -2.38 17.27
CA ASP A 82 4.97 -2.60 15.84
C ASP A 82 5.16 -4.09 15.47
N LYS A 83 5.78 -4.91 16.32
CA LYS A 83 5.91 -6.35 16.01
C LYS A 83 4.57 -7.09 16.07
N TRP A 84 3.62 -6.60 16.86
CA TRP A 84 2.26 -7.16 16.88
C TRP A 84 1.49 -6.72 15.65
N LEU A 85 1.69 -5.49 15.19
CA LEU A 85 1.11 -4.99 13.94
C LEU A 85 1.64 -5.77 12.73
N SER A 86 2.96 -5.92 12.58
CA SER A 86 3.55 -6.73 11.51
C SER A 86 3.15 -8.21 11.59
N LEU A 87 2.88 -8.74 12.79
CA LEU A 87 2.36 -10.10 12.92
C LEU A 87 0.88 -10.17 12.49
N ALA A 88 0.08 -9.14 12.79
CA ALA A 88 -1.32 -9.07 12.41
C ALA A 88 -1.50 -9.07 10.88
N GLU A 89 -0.64 -8.37 10.14
CA GLU A 89 -0.63 -8.35 8.67
C GLU A 89 -0.32 -9.73 8.05
N LEU A 90 0.36 -10.62 8.79
CA LEU A 90 0.70 -11.97 8.35
C LEU A 90 -0.26 -13.03 8.91
N GLU A 91 -1.24 -12.64 9.71
CA GLU A 91 -2.27 -13.50 10.28
C GLU A 91 -3.64 -13.17 9.67
N GLU A 92 -4.59 -14.08 9.85
CA GLU A 92 -5.96 -13.95 9.33
C GLU A 92 -6.96 -14.06 10.49
N GLY A 93 -8.13 -13.46 10.29
CA GLY A 93 -9.28 -13.53 11.18
C GLY A 93 -8.94 -13.30 12.66
N LYS A 94 -9.31 -14.25 13.51
CA LYS A 94 -9.21 -14.10 14.98
C LYS A 94 -7.77 -13.99 15.49
N GLU A 95 -6.79 -14.55 14.79
CA GLU A 95 -5.39 -14.43 15.19
C GLU A 95 -4.83 -13.04 14.84
N SER A 96 -5.23 -12.47 13.69
CA SER A 96 -4.91 -11.08 13.35
C SER A 96 -5.53 -10.11 14.37
N LEU A 97 -6.82 -10.29 14.67
CA LEU A 97 -7.53 -9.49 15.67
C LEU A 97 -6.86 -9.54 17.06
N ARG A 98 -6.36 -10.71 17.46
CA ARG A 98 -5.63 -10.88 18.72
C ARG A 98 -4.34 -10.06 18.74
N CYS A 99 -3.62 -10.02 17.63
CA CYS A 99 -2.39 -9.24 17.50
C CYS A 99 -2.69 -7.73 17.54
N LEU A 100 -3.71 -7.27 16.79
CA LEU A 100 -4.16 -5.87 16.81
C LEU A 100 -4.59 -5.43 18.21
N ARG A 101 -5.38 -6.24 18.93
CA ARG A 101 -5.78 -5.96 20.31
C ARG A 101 -4.59 -5.83 21.25
N LYS A 102 -3.54 -6.63 21.05
CA LYS A 102 -2.33 -6.53 21.87
C LYS A 102 -1.52 -5.28 21.55
N ALA A 103 -1.46 -4.87 20.29
CA ALA A 103 -0.84 -3.60 19.91
C ALA A 103 -1.58 -2.40 20.52
N ILE A 104 -2.92 -2.38 20.49
CA ILE A 104 -3.75 -1.36 21.14
C ILE A 104 -3.43 -1.28 22.63
N GLU A 105 -3.40 -2.41 23.34
CA GLU A 105 -3.09 -2.45 24.77
C GLU A 105 -1.73 -1.81 25.10
N ILE A 106 -0.72 -2.05 24.26
CA ILE A 106 0.63 -1.49 24.46
C ILE A 106 0.62 0.02 24.18
N LEU A 107 0.04 0.45 23.06
CA LEU A 107 -0.03 1.86 22.68
C LEU A 107 -0.84 2.70 23.69
N GLU A 108 -1.97 2.19 24.19
CA GLU A 108 -2.74 2.87 25.23
C GLU A 108 -1.95 3.02 26.54
N ARG A 109 -1.10 2.03 26.85
CA ARG A 109 -0.22 2.09 28.01
C ARG A 109 0.93 3.08 27.81
N GLU A 110 1.42 3.24 26.59
CA GLU A 110 2.42 4.27 26.24
C GLU A 110 1.86 5.67 26.44
N LEU A 111 0.61 5.93 26.03
CA LEU A 111 -0.07 7.22 26.26
C LEU A 111 -0.29 7.57 27.74
N GLN A 112 -0.38 6.57 28.61
CA GLN A 112 -0.56 6.79 30.05
C GLN A 112 0.75 7.08 30.78
N GLN A 113 1.90 6.83 30.15
CA GLN A 113 3.19 7.09 30.76
C GLN A 113 3.55 8.57 30.60
N PRO A 114 4.08 9.24 31.65
CA PRO A 114 4.51 10.62 31.55
C PRO A 114 5.66 10.71 30.53
N VAL A 115 5.41 11.38 29.41
CA VAL A 115 6.45 11.70 28.42
C VAL A 115 7.47 12.59 29.13
N ALA A 116 8.74 12.15 29.19
CA ALA A 116 9.81 13.05 29.61
C ALA A 116 9.82 14.22 28.63
N MET A 117 9.73 15.46 29.15
CA MET A 117 9.82 16.66 28.31
C MET A 117 11.17 16.65 27.58
N GLU A 118 11.19 16.17 26.34
CA GLU A 118 12.29 16.33 25.41
C GLU A 118 12.03 17.53 24.49
N GLU A 119 13.13 18.05 23.94
CA GLU A 119 13.29 19.34 23.27
C GLU A 119 12.27 19.61 22.13
N GLU A 120 11.94 20.89 21.91
CA GLU A 120 10.90 21.41 21.00
C GLU A 120 11.06 21.01 19.51
N ASP A 121 12.15 20.34 19.12
CA ASP A 121 12.49 19.99 17.73
C ASP A 121 12.28 18.50 17.37
N LYS A 122 11.74 17.66 18.27
CA LYS A 122 11.39 16.25 17.96
C LYS A 122 9.89 16.07 17.74
N GLU A 123 9.55 15.20 16.78
CA GLU A 123 8.20 14.72 16.50
C GLU A 123 7.48 14.38 17.82
N ASN A 124 6.29 14.98 18.06
CA ASN A 124 5.55 14.79 19.31
C ASN A 124 5.24 13.29 19.50
N PRO A 125 5.87 12.60 20.47
CA PRO A 125 5.70 11.15 20.62
C PRO A 125 4.24 10.76 20.87
N GLU A 126 3.49 11.62 21.57
CA GLU A 126 2.06 11.41 21.81
C GLU A 126 1.27 11.41 20.49
N LYS A 127 1.56 12.35 19.58
CA LYS A 127 0.92 12.44 18.26
C LYS A 127 1.21 11.18 17.42
N SER A 128 2.46 10.71 17.42
CA SER A 128 2.85 9.48 16.71
C SER A 128 2.12 8.25 17.27
N THR A 129 2.06 8.11 18.60
CA THR A 129 1.31 7.02 19.25
C THR A 129 -0.19 7.11 18.96
N LEU A 130 -0.78 8.30 18.94
CA LEU A 130 -2.19 8.52 18.57
C LEU A 130 -2.47 8.15 17.11
N ARG A 131 -1.59 8.52 16.18
CA ARG A 131 -1.66 8.10 14.77
C ARG A 131 -1.60 6.57 14.65
N LYS A 132 -0.65 5.93 15.32
CA LYS A 132 -0.55 4.46 15.32
C LYS A 132 -1.83 3.83 15.84
N LEU A 133 -2.37 4.29 16.97
CA LEU A 133 -3.66 3.81 17.50
C LEU A 133 -4.80 3.98 16.50
N SER A 134 -4.87 5.13 15.84
CA SER A 134 -5.87 5.38 14.79
C SER A 134 -5.77 4.34 13.68
N ASN A 135 -4.55 4.08 13.17
CA ASN A 135 -4.30 3.07 12.15
C ASN A 135 -4.65 1.65 12.61
N VAL A 136 -4.33 1.26 13.87
CA VAL A 136 -4.72 -0.07 14.36
C VAL A 136 -6.24 -0.24 14.36
N HIS A 137 -6.99 0.81 14.72
CA HIS A 137 -8.45 0.78 14.66
C HIS A 137 -9.00 0.73 13.23
N VAL A 138 -8.32 1.34 12.25
CA VAL A 138 -8.61 1.15 10.82
C VAL A 138 -8.48 -0.32 10.45
N CYS A 139 -7.33 -0.96 10.76
CA CYS A 139 -7.12 -2.38 10.46
C CYS A 139 -8.17 -3.28 11.14
N VAL A 140 -8.58 -2.97 12.37
CA VAL A 140 -9.67 -3.71 13.03
C VAL A 140 -10.97 -3.59 12.25
N SER A 141 -11.33 -2.39 11.78
CA SER A 141 -12.54 -2.21 10.98
C SER A 141 -12.50 -2.99 9.67
N GLU A 142 -11.37 -2.97 8.96
CA GLU A 142 -11.18 -3.70 7.70
C GLU A 142 -11.27 -5.21 7.89
N LEU A 143 -10.71 -5.72 8.99
CA LEU A 143 -10.79 -7.12 9.36
C LEU A 143 -12.24 -7.59 9.59
N TYR A 144 -13.09 -6.73 10.15
CA TYR A 144 -14.52 -7.01 10.34
C TYR A 144 -15.38 -6.80 9.08
N THR A 145 -14.86 -6.11 8.05
CA THR A 145 -15.51 -6.07 6.72
C THR A 145 -15.04 -7.18 5.79
N THR A 146 -13.99 -7.92 6.16
CA THR A 146 -13.38 -8.98 5.34
C THR A 146 -13.45 -10.33 6.06
N ASP A 147 -12.46 -10.67 6.88
CA ASP A 147 -12.29 -12.00 7.49
C ASP A 147 -13.35 -12.34 8.54
N LEU A 148 -13.84 -11.33 9.26
CA LEU A 148 -14.77 -11.48 10.38
C LEU A 148 -16.17 -10.92 10.08
N CYS A 149 -16.51 -10.77 8.79
CA CYS A 149 -17.78 -10.18 8.36
C CYS A 149 -19.02 -11.00 8.74
N ASP A 150 -18.86 -12.31 8.94
CA ASP A 150 -19.94 -13.22 9.36
C ASP A 150 -20.21 -13.22 10.88
N GLU A 151 -19.37 -12.54 11.69
CA GLU A 151 -19.58 -12.47 13.14
C GLU A 151 -20.77 -11.55 13.47
N PRO A 152 -21.63 -11.88 14.44
CA PRO A 152 -22.86 -11.12 14.72
C PRO A 152 -22.58 -9.68 15.18
N GLU A 153 -21.41 -9.43 15.77
CA GLU A 153 -20.94 -8.10 16.17
C GLU A 153 -20.21 -7.32 15.06
N ALA A 154 -20.05 -7.86 13.85
CA ALA A 154 -19.16 -7.29 12.84
C ALA A 154 -19.44 -5.82 12.54
N GLU A 155 -20.70 -5.46 12.24
CA GLU A 155 -21.08 -4.07 11.96
C GLU A 155 -20.82 -3.13 13.16
N GLU A 156 -21.14 -3.57 14.38
CA GLU A 156 -20.88 -2.78 15.59
C GLU A 156 -19.37 -2.53 15.77
N MET A 157 -18.55 -3.54 15.50
CA MET A 157 -17.10 -3.46 15.58
C MET A 157 -16.50 -2.55 14.51
N VAL A 158 -17.02 -2.59 13.27
CA VAL A 158 -16.61 -1.68 12.19
C VAL A 158 -16.90 -0.23 12.58
N VAL A 159 -18.15 0.07 12.94
CA VAL A 159 -18.60 1.43 13.27
C VAL A 159 -17.86 2.00 14.47
N SER A 160 -17.72 1.20 15.54
CA SER A 160 -17.02 1.65 16.75
C SER A 160 -15.54 1.87 16.51
N SER A 161 -14.88 1.00 15.73
CA SER A 161 -13.45 1.13 15.41
C SER A 161 -13.17 2.34 14.53
N ILE A 162 -13.97 2.59 13.48
CA ILE A 162 -13.84 3.79 12.64
C ILE A 162 -14.03 5.06 13.47
N ARG A 163 -15.05 5.10 14.33
CA ARG A 163 -15.26 6.25 15.24
C ARG A 163 -14.03 6.47 16.12
N THR A 164 -13.52 5.42 16.76
CA THR A 164 -12.35 5.53 17.61
C THR A 164 -11.11 5.95 16.82
N ALA A 165 -10.91 5.46 15.59
CA ALA A 165 -9.81 5.90 14.73
C ALA A 165 -9.81 7.42 14.52
N ILE A 166 -10.97 7.99 14.16
CA ILE A 166 -11.14 9.44 13.95
C ILE A 166 -11.01 10.22 15.27
N GLU A 167 -11.49 9.69 16.39
CA GLU A 167 -11.34 10.31 17.73
C GLU A 167 -9.88 10.35 18.19
N ARG A 168 -9.09 9.32 17.87
CA ARG A 168 -7.66 9.28 18.20
C ARG A 168 -6.84 10.20 17.30
N ASP A 169 -7.18 10.27 16.02
CA ASP A 169 -6.54 11.17 15.07
C ASP A 169 -7.52 11.63 13.98
N SER A 170 -7.95 12.88 14.09
CA SER A 170 -8.87 13.51 13.15
C SER A 170 -8.21 13.96 11.84
N GLN A 171 -6.90 13.79 11.70
CA GLN A 171 -6.12 14.04 10.50
C GLN A 171 -5.67 12.72 9.85
N ASN A 172 -6.29 11.59 10.19
CA ASN A 172 -5.96 10.31 9.57
C ASN A 172 -6.73 10.04 8.27
N PRO A 173 -6.07 10.08 7.09
CA PRO A 173 -6.76 9.81 5.84
C PRO A 173 -7.29 8.39 5.72
N GLU A 174 -6.59 7.41 6.30
CA GLU A 174 -6.94 5.99 6.26
C GLU A 174 -8.24 5.75 7.05
N ALA A 175 -8.48 6.50 8.12
CA ALA A 175 -9.74 6.43 8.88
C ALA A 175 -10.95 6.91 8.06
N PHE A 176 -10.76 7.92 7.22
CA PHE A 176 -11.81 8.39 6.30
C PHE A 176 -12.00 7.44 5.10
N GLN A 177 -10.93 6.79 4.62
CA GLN A 177 -11.02 5.72 3.61
C GLN A 177 -11.80 4.52 4.13
N ALA A 178 -11.51 4.05 5.35
CA ALA A 178 -12.26 2.97 5.98
C ALA A 178 -13.74 3.32 6.18
N LYS A 179 -14.03 4.59 6.53
CA LYS A 179 -15.41 5.08 6.63
C LYS A 179 -16.11 5.12 5.28
N ALA A 180 -15.42 5.52 4.21
CA ALA A 180 -15.95 5.49 2.86
C ALA A 180 -16.24 4.05 2.40
N ALA A 181 -15.32 3.11 2.66
CA ALA A 181 -15.51 1.70 2.36
C ALA A 181 -16.72 1.12 3.10
N TYR A 182 -16.91 1.47 4.37
CA TYR A 182 -18.11 1.10 5.12
C TYR A 182 -19.39 1.66 4.50
N HIS A 183 -19.40 2.92 4.07
CA HIS A 183 -20.55 3.50 3.36
C HIS A 183 -20.83 2.81 2.02
N VAL A 184 -19.80 2.38 1.29
CA VAL A 184 -19.97 1.56 0.08
C VAL A 184 -20.67 0.22 0.39
N ILE A 185 -20.25 -0.49 1.44
CA ILE A 185 -20.91 -1.73 1.90
C ILE A 185 -22.40 -1.49 2.24
N LYS A 186 -22.72 -0.28 2.73
CA LYS A 186 -24.10 0.14 3.03
C LYS A 186 -24.88 0.68 1.82
N GLU A 187 -24.26 0.72 0.64
CA GLU A 187 -24.81 1.34 -0.59
C GLU A 187 -25.10 2.85 -0.43
N GLU A 188 -24.40 3.51 0.49
CA GLU A 188 -24.52 4.95 0.79
C GLU A 188 -23.49 5.77 -0.01
N PHE A 189 -23.52 5.66 -1.33
CA PHE A 189 -22.46 6.19 -2.23
C PHE A 189 -22.19 7.70 -2.09
N ASP A 190 -23.21 8.53 -1.86
CA ASP A 190 -23.00 9.97 -1.65
C ASP A 190 -22.22 10.27 -0.36
N MET A 191 -22.44 9.48 0.69
CA MET A 191 -21.69 9.57 1.94
C MET A 191 -20.27 9.07 1.74
N ALA A 192 -20.10 7.94 1.04
CA ALA A 192 -18.79 7.41 0.70
C ALA A 192 -17.93 8.42 -0.09
N LYS A 193 -18.52 9.08 -1.11
CA LYS A 193 -17.87 10.16 -1.86
C LYS A 193 -17.43 11.32 -0.97
N GLN A 194 -18.26 11.71 0.01
CA GLN A 194 -17.90 12.78 0.94
C GLN A 194 -16.73 12.39 1.84
N GLU A 195 -16.70 11.16 2.36
CA GLU A 195 -15.60 10.70 3.21
C GLU A 195 -14.31 10.50 2.39
N MET A 196 -14.39 10.03 1.15
CA MET A 196 -13.21 9.98 0.27
C MET A 196 -12.64 11.37 -0.02
N LYS A 197 -13.49 12.36 -0.30
CA LYS A 197 -13.02 13.75 -0.48
C LYS A 197 -12.30 14.27 0.76
N ARG A 198 -12.85 14.01 1.96
CA ARG A 198 -12.17 14.36 3.22
C ARG A 198 -10.82 13.68 3.37
N SER A 199 -10.69 12.42 2.99
CA SER A 199 -9.39 11.73 2.97
C SER A 199 -8.43 12.45 2.03
N LEU A 200 -8.80 12.61 0.76
CA LEU A 200 -7.96 13.22 -0.27
C LEU A 200 -7.49 14.63 0.10
N ASP A 201 -8.37 15.46 0.65
CA ASP A 201 -8.06 16.83 1.07
C ASP A 201 -6.91 16.90 2.10
N LEU A 202 -6.68 15.85 2.88
CA LEU A 202 -5.62 15.81 3.89
C LEU A 202 -4.22 15.61 3.29
N TRP A 203 -4.11 14.86 2.19
CA TRP A 203 -2.79 14.36 1.72
C TRP A 203 -2.51 14.55 0.24
N LEU A 204 -3.51 14.52 -0.65
CA LEU A 204 -3.28 14.56 -2.09
C LEU A 204 -2.53 15.84 -2.53
N PRO A 205 -2.87 17.05 -2.06
CA PRO A 205 -2.12 18.27 -2.42
C PRO A 205 -0.67 18.27 -1.91
N GLN A 206 -0.36 17.50 -0.87
CA GLN A 206 1.01 17.35 -0.37
C GLN A 206 1.77 16.31 -1.19
N PHE A 207 1.10 15.22 -1.57
CA PHE A 207 1.66 14.19 -2.43
C PHE A 207 1.99 14.71 -3.83
N GLU A 208 1.10 15.49 -4.45
CA GLU A 208 1.34 16.16 -5.74
C GLU A 208 2.60 17.04 -5.68
N ARG A 209 2.76 17.84 -4.62
CA ARG A 209 3.97 18.67 -4.44
C ARG A 209 5.23 17.85 -4.21
N LEU A 210 5.13 16.71 -3.52
CA LEU A 210 6.26 15.82 -3.25
C LEU A 210 6.79 15.23 -4.56
N VAL A 211 5.91 14.70 -5.42
CA VAL A 211 6.32 14.13 -6.71
C VAL A 211 6.84 15.19 -7.69
N GLU A 212 6.44 16.45 -7.52
CA GLU A 212 6.98 17.62 -8.23
C GLU A 212 8.34 18.11 -7.68
N GLY A 213 8.88 17.46 -6.64
CA GLY A 213 10.22 17.73 -6.10
C GLY A 213 10.27 18.66 -4.89
N ALA A 214 9.17 18.81 -4.14
CA ALA A 214 9.19 19.47 -2.84
C ALA A 214 10.06 18.68 -1.82
N GLU A 215 10.84 19.40 -1.01
CA GLU A 215 11.80 18.79 -0.06
C GLU A 215 11.14 18.33 1.26
N GLU A 216 9.92 18.78 1.57
CA GLU A 216 9.23 18.44 2.82
C GLU A 216 8.35 17.20 2.64
N LEU A 217 8.71 16.10 3.33
CA LEU A 217 7.79 15.00 3.55
C LEU A 217 6.67 15.46 4.49
N ALA A 218 5.43 15.25 4.08
CA ALA A 218 4.31 15.49 4.95
C ALA A 218 3.87 14.18 5.62
N ASP A 219 3.84 14.16 6.95
CA ASP A 219 3.42 13.03 7.81
C ASP A 219 2.02 12.46 7.48
N GLN A 220 1.25 13.13 6.61
CA GLN A 220 -0.13 12.77 6.30
C GLN A 220 -0.26 11.90 5.05
N ILE A 221 0.79 11.72 4.25
CA ILE A 221 0.72 10.88 3.03
C ILE A 221 0.59 9.41 3.44
N PRO A 222 -0.51 8.71 3.09
CA PRO A 222 -0.66 7.31 3.44
C PRO A 222 0.39 6.43 2.75
N PRO A 223 0.71 5.23 3.29
CA PRO A 223 1.56 4.26 2.62
C PRO A 223 1.09 3.94 1.20
N PHE A 224 2.01 3.51 0.34
CA PHE A 224 1.73 3.20 -1.07
C PHE A 224 0.51 2.29 -1.26
N ASN A 225 0.47 1.17 -0.53
CA ASN A 225 -0.64 0.22 -0.63
C ASN A 225 -1.97 0.80 -0.14
N SER A 226 -1.97 1.67 0.88
CA SER A 226 -3.19 2.36 1.34
C SER A 226 -3.72 3.31 0.25
N ARG A 227 -2.84 4.02 -0.46
CA ARG A 227 -3.21 4.88 -1.61
C ARG A 227 -3.75 4.07 -2.79
N LEU A 228 -3.14 2.92 -3.07
CA LEU A 228 -3.59 2.00 -4.12
C LEU A 228 -4.99 1.43 -3.80
N THR A 229 -5.22 0.98 -2.57
CA THR A 229 -6.54 0.53 -2.11
C THR A 229 -7.57 1.67 -2.14
N GLY A 230 -7.20 2.85 -1.67
CA GLY A 230 -8.04 4.05 -1.76
C GLY A 230 -8.42 4.40 -3.21
N THR A 231 -7.53 4.16 -4.16
CA THR A 231 -7.83 4.34 -5.59
C THR A 231 -8.87 3.34 -6.08
N LYS A 232 -8.77 2.06 -5.72
CA LYS A 232 -9.79 1.05 -6.07
C LYS A 232 -11.18 1.48 -5.58
N LEU A 233 -11.26 2.08 -4.39
CA LEU A 233 -12.48 2.66 -3.84
C LEU A 233 -12.97 3.90 -4.63
N LEU A 234 -12.06 4.75 -5.12
CA LEU A 234 -12.44 5.87 -6.01
C LEU A 234 -13.07 5.38 -7.32
N LEU A 235 -12.57 4.29 -7.90
CA LEU A 235 -13.15 3.69 -9.11
C LEU A 235 -14.58 3.19 -8.85
N GLU A 236 -14.79 2.48 -7.75
CA GLU A 236 -16.12 2.01 -7.34
C GLU A 236 -17.11 3.17 -7.10
N LEU A 237 -16.60 4.32 -6.67
CA LEU A 237 -17.37 5.55 -6.51
C LEU A 237 -17.47 6.39 -7.79
N GLU A 238 -16.93 5.95 -8.91
CA GLU A 238 -16.90 6.72 -10.17
C GLU A 238 -16.20 8.10 -10.02
N MET A 239 -15.28 8.23 -9.07
CA MET A 239 -14.45 9.42 -8.84
C MET A 239 -13.18 9.34 -9.69
N TYR A 240 -13.38 9.25 -11.02
CA TYR A 240 -12.31 8.90 -11.96
C TYR A 240 -11.21 9.97 -12.08
N ASP A 241 -11.56 11.26 -11.96
CA ASP A 241 -10.57 12.34 -12.00
C ASP A 241 -9.63 12.26 -10.78
N GLU A 242 -10.20 12.09 -9.59
CA GLU A 242 -9.43 11.92 -8.36
C GLU A 242 -8.58 10.65 -8.39
N ALA A 243 -9.11 9.54 -8.94
CA ALA A 243 -8.36 8.30 -9.10
C ALA A 243 -7.15 8.46 -10.02
N ILE A 244 -7.31 9.14 -11.17
CA ILE A 244 -6.21 9.42 -12.11
C ILE A 244 -5.13 10.26 -11.43
N ASN A 245 -5.49 11.32 -10.70
CA ASN A 245 -4.50 12.16 -10.00
C ASN A 245 -3.65 11.36 -9.01
N VAL A 246 -4.27 10.49 -8.21
CA VAL A 246 -3.54 9.63 -7.27
C VAL A 246 -2.61 8.68 -8.02
N LEU A 247 -3.12 8.04 -9.07
CA LEU A 247 -2.37 7.04 -9.84
C LEU A 247 -1.19 7.64 -10.63
N ASP A 248 -1.37 8.81 -11.26
CA ASP A 248 -0.29 9.50 -11.95
C ASP A 248 0.88 9.80 -11.00
N CYS A 249 0.57 10.18 -9.75
CA CYS A 249 1.58 10.37 -8.73
C CYS A 249 2.20 9.04 -8.26
N LEU A 250 1.42 7.95 -8.14
CA LEU A 250 1.94 6.63 -7.77
C LEU A 250 2.91 6.06 -8.82
N VAL A 251 2.66 6.30 -10.12
CA VAL A 251 3.59 5.90 -11.19
C VAL A 251 4.95 6.57 -11.06
N LEU A 252 4.99 7.82 -10.61
CA LEU A 252 6.25 8.54 -10.40
C LEU A 252 7.03 8.01 -9.20
N GLU A 253 6.33 7.46 -8.20
CA GLU A 253 6.94 6.83 -7.03
C GLU A 253 7.48 5.43 -7.34
N ASP A 254 6.71 4.62 -8.09
CA ASP A 254 7.09 3.27 -8.51
C ASP A 254 6.55 2.95 -9.92
N GLU A 255 7.42 3.05 -10.94
CA GLU A 255 7.08 2.71 -12.32
C GLU A 255 7.05 1.19 -12.59
N GLU A 256 7.50 0.37 -11.64
CA GLU A 256 7.57 -1.09 -11.76
C GLU A 256 6.29 -1.77 -11.27
N CYS A 257 5.39 -1.02 -10.60
CA CYS A 257 4.13 -1.55 -10.08
C CYS A 257 3.07 -1.75 -11.18
N VAL A 258 2.74 -3.00 -11.48
CA VAL A 258 1.75 -3.38 -12.52
C VAL A 258 0.34 -2.88 -12.17
N ASP A 259 -0.08 -2.99 -10.91
CA ASP A 259 -1.40 -2.53 -10.44
C ASP A 259 -1.66 -1.06 -10.80
N VAL A 260 -0.66 -0.20 -10.65
CA VAL A 260 -0.82 1.24 -10.91
C VAL A 260 -1.09 1.49 -12.39
N TRP A 261 -0.31 0.88 -13.28
CA TRP A 261 -0.51 1.00 -14.74
C TRP A 261 -1.85 0.41 -15.18
N TYR A 262 -2.21 -0.75 -14.62
CA TYR A 262 -3.49 -1.39 -14.89
C TYR A 262 -4.66 -0.50 -14.47
N LEU A 263 -4.63 0.03 -13.25
CA LEU A 263 -5.68 0.91 -12.73
C LEU A 263 -5.75 2.22 -13.52
N LEU A 264 -4.64 2.80 -13.98
CA LEU A 264 -4.69 3.97 -14.89
C LEU A 264 -5.42 3.64 -16.19
N GLY A 265 -5.08 2.51 -16.80
CA GLY A 265 -5.71 2.02 -18.00
C GLY A 265 -7.21 1.80 -17.82
N TRP A 266 -7.58 1.06 -16.78
CA TRP A 266 -8.97 0.74 -16.47
C TRP A 266 -9.78 1.97 -16.08
N THR A 267 -9.21 2.89 -15.29
CA THR A 267 -9.89 4.15 -14.93
C THR A 267 -10.18 5.00 -16.17
N ASN A 268 -9.20 5.16 -17.07
CA ASN A 268 -9.41 5.89 -18.32
C ASN A 268 -10.43 5.20 -19.23
N PHE A 269 -10.45 3.85 -19.24
CA PHE A 269 -11.45 3.09 -19.99
C PHE A 269 -12.87 3.38 -19.48
N LEU A 270 -13.07 3.31 -18.16
CA LEU A 270 -14.37 3.56 -17.51
C LEU A 270 -14.82 5.01 -17.62
N LYS A 271 -13.87 5.96 -17.66
CA LYS A 271 -14.17 7.41 -17.71
C LYS A 271 -14.92 7.83 -18.99
N GLY A 272 -14.70 7.13 -20.10
CA GLY A 272 -15.49 7.28 -21.33
C GLY A 272 -14.68 7.40 -22.62
N ALA A 273 -15.41 7.55 -23.73
CA ALA A 273 -14.88 7.48 -25.10
C ALA A 273 -13.67 8.42 -25.35
N ASP A 274 -13.71 9.64 -24.82
CA ASP A 274 -12.64 10.63 -24.99
C ASP A 274 -11.31 10.20 -24.36
N TYR A 275 -11.32 9.20 -23.47
CA TYR A 275 -10.15 8.72 -22.74
C TYR A 275 -9.65 7.35 -23.21
N LEU A 276 -10.27 6.74 -24.23
CA LEU A 276 -9.87 5.41 -24.73
C LEU A 276 -8.44 5.40 -25.29
N GLY A 277 -7.96 6.51 -25.83
CA GLY A 277 -6.56 6.66 -26.23
C GLY A 277 -5.58 6.52 -25.06
N ASN A 278 -5.90 7.15 -23.92
CA ASN A 278 -5.12 7.04 -22.69
C ASN A 278 -5.23 5.63 -22.10
N ALA A 279 -6.45 5.07 -22.08
CA ALA A 279 -6.70 3.70 -21.62
C ALA A 279 -5.80 2.71 -22.34
N LYS A 280 -5.77 2.77 -23.69
CA LYS A 280 -4.90 1.93 -24.51
C LYS A 280 -3.43 2.10 -24.15
N PHE A 281 -2.96 3.34 -24.04
CA PHE A 281 -1.56 3.62 -23.71
C PHE A 281 -1.15 2.99 -22.37
N TYR A 282 -1.94 3.19 -21.32
CA TYR A 282 -1.64 2.69 -19.98
C TYR A 282 -1.78 1.18 -19.88
N LEU A 283 -2.76 0.55 -20.54
CA LEU A 283 -2.90 -0.90 -20.58
C LEU A 283 -1.74 -1.59 -21.34
N GLU A 284 -1.28 -0.99 -22.44
CA GLU A 284 -0.08 -1.48 -23.14
C GLU A 284 1.18 -1.35 -22.27
N LYS A 285 1.26 -0.33 -21.40
CA LYS A 285 2.33 -0.19 -20.41
C LYS A 285 2.20 -1.25 -19.32
N ALA A 286 1.01 -1.44 -18.76
CA ALA A 286 0.74 -2.46 -17.75
C ALA A 286 1.19 -3.85 -18.23
N LYS A 287 0.85 -4.22 -19.47
CA LYS A 287 1.30 -5.48 -20.08
C LYS A 287 2.82 -5.60 -20.16
N LYS A 288 3.51 -4.54 -20.62
CA LYS A 288 4.98 -4.53 -20.71
C LYS A 288 5.67 -4.67 -19.35
N VAL A 289 5.10 -4.05 -18.31
CA VAL A 289 5.63 -4.14 -16.95
C VAL A 289 5.36 -5.53 -16.37
N ALA A 290 4.15 -6.07 -16.58
CA ALA A 290 3.80 -7.44 -16.18
C ALA A 290 4.73 -8.49 -16.78
N ASP A 291 5.06 -8.37 -18.07
CA ASP A 291 6.00 -9.27 -18.76
C ASP A 291 7.44 -9.14 -18.22
N LYS A 292 7.85 -7.94 -17.80
CA LYS A 292 9.22 -7.66 -17.34
C LYS A 292 9.47 -8.14 -15.92
N TYR A 293 8.48 -7.99 -15.03
CA TYR A 293 8.60 -8.28 -13.60
C TYR A 293 7.85 -9.55 -13.17
N GLU A 294 7.37 -10.36 -14.12
CA GLU A 294 6.67 -11.63 -13.88
C GLU A 294 5.49 -11.47 -12.92
N CYS A 295 4.51 -10.64 -13.30
CA CYS A 295 3.27 -10.46 -12.53
C CYS A 295 2.57 -11.82 -12.28
N ASP A 296 2.21 -12.08 -11.03
CA ASP A 296 1.59 -13.34 -10.58
C ASP A 296 0.05 -13.30 -10.60
N ASP A 297 -0.56 -12.13 -10.82
CA ASP A 297 -2.01 -11.99 -10.97
C ASP A 297 -2.46 -12.29 -12.42
N GLU A 298 -2.65 -13.58 -12.71
CA GLU A 298 -3.14 -14.05 -14.02
C GLU A 298 -4.50 -13.43 -14.42
N LYS A 299 -5.35 -13.07 -13.45
CA LYS A 299 -6.67 -12.49 -13.74
C LYS A 299 -6.54 -11.04 -14.18
N MET A 300 -5.68 -10.27 -13.53
CA MET A 300 -5.37 -8.91 -13.95
C MET A 300 -4.78 -8.91 -15.36
N VAL A 301 -3.83 -9.79 -15.65
CA VAL A 301 -3.23 -9.91 -16.99
C VAL A 301 -4.28 -10.28 -18.04
N ALA A 302 -5.18 -11.22 -17.74
CA ALA A 302 -6.26 -11.59 -18.64
C ALA A 302 -7.22 -10.41 -18.92
N HIS A 303 -7.55 -9.61 -17.91
CA HIS A 303 -8.41 -8.45 -18.08
C HIS A 303 -7.73 -7.30 -18.84
N ILE A 304 -6.41 -7.11 -18.67
CA ILE A 304 -5.62 -6.20 -19.52
C ILE A 304 -5.76 -6.61 -21.00
N ASP A 305 -5.65 -7.90 -21.29
CA ASP A 305 -5.77 -8.43 -22.65
C ASP A 305 -7.18 -8.27 -23.23
N GLU A 306 -8.21 -8.48 -22.41
CA GLU A 306 -9.62 -8.24 -22.77
C GLU A 306 -9.86 -6.78 -23.16
N LEU A 307 -9.50 -5.84 -22.27
CA LEU A 307 -9.66 -4.40 -22.53
C LEU A 307 -8.87 -3.94 -23.75
N LEU A 308 -7.65 -4.45 -23.96
CA LEU A 308 -6.87 -4.15 -25.17
C LEU A 308 -7.49 -4.72 -26.45
N GLY A 309 -8.24 -5.82 -26.35
CA GLY A 309 -9.03 -6.38 -27.44
C GLY A 309 -10.20 -5.47 -27.80
N GLU A 310 -11.01 -5.07 -26.81
CA GLU A 310 -12.14 -4.15 -27.01
C GLU A 310 -11.70 -2.81 -27.63
N LEU A 311 -10.57 -2.26 -27.18
CA LEU A 311 -9.99 -1.02 -27.71
C LEU A 311 -9.46 -1.14 -29.15
N GLN A 312 -9.26 -2.36 -29.68
CA GLN A 312 -8.93 -2.57 -31.09
C GLN A 312 -10.18 -2.59 -31.97
N GLU A 313 -11.27 -3.18 -31.48
CA GLU A 313 -12.55 -3.23 -32.20
C GLU A 313 -13.14 -1.82 -32.40
N VAL A 314 -13.10 -0.97 -31.36
CA VAL A 314 -13.58 0.43 -31.45
C VAL A 314 -12.86 1.22 -32.56
N LYS A 315 -11.56 0.98 -32.77
CA LYS A 315 -10.81 1.65 -33.84
C LYS A 315 -11.13 1.09 -35.23
N ALA A 316 -11.48 -0.19 -35.33
CA ALA A 316 -11.86 -0.79 -36.61
C ALA A 316 -13.23 -0.27 -37.08
N ASP A 317 -14.19 -0.13 -36.16
CA ASP A 317 -15.52 0.42 -36.45
C ASP A 317 -15.50 1.92 -36.82
N GLU A 318 -14.53 2.69 -36.31
CA GLU A 318 -14.31 4.10 -36.71
C GLU A 318 -13.69 4.23 -38.11
N ASP A 319 -12.90 3.25 -38.57
CA ASP A 319 -12.20 3.26 -39.87
C ASP A 319 -13.07 2.65 -40.99
N ASP A 320 -13.91 1.65 -40.68
CA ASP A 320 -14.89 1.05 -41.61
C ASP A 320 -16.13 1.94 -41.86
N GLY A 321 -16.24 3.09 -41.18
CA GLY A 321 -17.32 4.07 -41.35
C GLY A 321 -17.12 5.08 -42.49
N ASP A 322 -15.94 5.09 -43.14
CA ASP A 322 -15.55 6.05 -44.18
C ASP A 322 -15.36 5.41 -45.59
N GLU A 323 -15.85 4.18 -45.81
CA GLU A 323 -15.98 3.58 -47.16
C GLU A 323 -17.45 3.46 -47.58
N ASP A 324 -18.08 4.59 -47.94
CA ASP A 324 -19.08 4.61 -49.03
C ASP A 324 -19.45 6.06 -49.41
N GLY A 325 -18.97 6.51 -50.58
CA GLY A 325 -19.13 7.90 -51.03
C GLY A 325 -18.78 8.23 -52.48
N ASP A 326 -19.03 7.30 -53.40
CA ASP A 326 -19.33 7.52 -54.83
C ASP A 326 -18.19 7.88 -55.81
N GLU A 327 -17.67 6.85 -56.48
CA GLU A 327 -17.16 6.96 -57.85
C GLU A 327 -18.36 7.09 -58.81
N THR A 328 -18.52 8.26 -59.44
CA THR A 328 -19.10 8.30 -60.79
C THR A 328 -18.25 9.16 -61.72
N GLU A 329 -17.51 8.47 -62.59
CA GLU A 329 -17.03 9.02 -63.86
C GLU A 329 -18.24 9.31 -64.78
N GLU A 330 -18.40 10.54 -65.25
CA GLU A 330 -18.97 10.79 -66.57
C GLU A 330 -18.18 11.90 -67.29
N ASP A 331 -17.40 11.46 -68.28
CA ASP A 331 -16.83 12.25 -69.37
C ASP A 331 -17.96 12.92 -70.18
N SER A 332 -17.90 14.23 -70.42
CA SER A 332 -18.39 14.82 -71.68
C SER A 332 -17.85 16.23 -71.93
N ASP A 333 -17.02 16.30 -72.97
CA ASP A 333 -16.85 17.37 -73.96
C ASP A 333 -17.38 18.78 -73.63
N ILE A 334 -16.44 19.72 -73.49
CA ILE A 334 -16.66 21.11 -73.90
C ILE A 334 -15.52 21.53 -74.83
N GLU A 335 -15.80 21.44 -76.14
CA GLU A 335 -15.23 22.36 -77.13
C GLU A 335 -15.60 23.80 -76.71
N ASP A 336 -14.62 24.70 -76.65
CA ASP A 336 -14.66 25.90 -77.50
C ASP A 336 -13.44 26.84 -77.26
N ASN A 337 -12.78 27.09 -78.39
CA ASN A 337 -12.10 28.32 -78.84
C ASN A 337 -10.66 28.65 -78.37
#